data_AF-A0A395RRM8-F1
#
_entry.id   AF-A0A395RRM8-F1
#
_cell.length_a   1.000
_cell.length_b   1.000
_cell.length_c   1.000
_cell.angle_alpha   90.00
_cell.angle_beta   90.00
_cell.angle_gamma   90.00
#
_symmetry.space_group_name_H-M   'P 1'
#
loop_
_entity.id
_entity.type
_entity.pdbx_description
1 polymer ?
#
loop_
_entity_poly.entity_id
_entity_poly.type
_entity_poly.pdbx_seq_one_letter_code
_entity_poly.pdbx_strand_id
1 'polypeptide(L)'
;MDIPVAANILGTLGALIPQIIVNYRRHNATGLQPSMMMLWAWAGVPLGVYNIVKEFNVALRIQPQILTLLSLVTWIQCYYYERKWSVSRSLLVVVPVAVVMGGIQAALIIALRIAKSKDLEWPLILMASLSAALLAAGVLTHYWDIWTHRTVRGISFLFVAIDAAGDVFSLTSVFFQPKLDVLGIVIYATEFVLWCGVFACGGYYNLLPWVRKRWSDGKVLSSTPQAIDLFDTSSDS
;
A
#
# COMPACT_ATOMS: atom_id res chain seq x y z
N MET A 1 0.76 -21.58 -18.02
CA MET A 1 0.22 -20.22 -18.29
C MET A 1 0.07 -19.55 -16.92
N ASP A 2 1.17 -19.05 -16.35
CA ASP A 2 1.26 -18.79 -14.89
C ASP A 2 1.75 -17.37 -14.56
N ILE A 3 2.03 -16.57 -15.59
CA ILE A 3 2.62 -15.23 -15.47
C ILE A 3 1.71 -14.26 -14.71
N PRO A 4 0.38 -14.19 -14.96
CA PRO A 4 -0.51 -13.29 -14.21
C PRO A 4 -0.66 -13.72 -12.75
N VAL A 5 -0.60 -15.04 -12.49
CA VAL A 5 -0.77 -15.59 -11.15
C VAL A 5 0.45 -15.27 -10.29
N ALA A 6 1.65 -15.52 -10.83
CA ALA A 6 2.90 -15.18 -10.17
C ALA A 6 3.00 -13.66 -9.94
N ALA A 7 2.61 -12.84 -10.92
CA ALA A 7 2.69 -11.38 -10.82
C ALA A 7 1.77 -10.79 -9.73
N ASN A 8 0.53 -11.27 -9.57
CA ASN A 8 -0.37 -10.80 -8.51
C ASN A 8 0.14 -11.17 -7.11
N ILE A 9 0.63 -12.40 -6.96
CA ILE A 9 1.20 -12.88 -5.70
C ILE A 9 2.48 -12.09 -5.38
N LEU A 10 3.34 -11.88 -6.38
CA LEU A 10 4.56 -11.07 -6.27
C LEU A 10 4.27 -9.60 -6.01
N GLY A 11 3.17 -9.04 -6.53
CA GLY A 11 2.75 -7.66 -6.26
C GLY A 11 2.45 -7.46 -4.78
N THR A 12 1.53 -8.22 -4.21
CA THR A 12 1.17 -8.06 -2.79
C THR A 12 2.30 -8.45 -1.83
N LEU A 13 3.05 -9.52 -2.14
CA LEU A 13 4.25 -9.87 -1.36
C LEU A 13 5.33 -8.78 -1.50
N GLY A 14 5.56 -8.31 -2.71
CA GLY A 14 6.59 -7.33 -3.03
C GLY A 14 6.32 -5.94 -2.47
N ALA A 15 5.07 -5.55 -2.27
CA ALA A 15 4.74 -4.27 -1.63
C ALA A 15 5.06 -4.33 -0.13
N LEU A 16 4.49 -5.30 0.59
CA LEU A 16 4.52 -5.32 2.05
C LEU A 16 5.77 -5.99 2.65
N ILE A 17 6.39 -6.98 2.01
CA ILE A 17 7.59 -7.66 2.57
C ILE A 17 8.79 -6.72 2.69
N PRO A 18 9.18 -5.94 1.66
CA PRO A 18 10.28 -4.98 1.82
C PRO A 18 9.99 -3.96 2.91
N GLN A 19 8.74 -3.54 3.07
CA GLN A 19 8.33 -2.64 4.14
C GLN A 19 8.54 -3.27 5.53
N ILE A 20 8.12 -4.53 5.72
CA ILE A 20 8.33 -5.30 6.95
C ILE A 20 9.84 -5.47 7.25
N ILE A 21 10.65 -5.79 6.24
CA ILE A 21 12.10 -5.97 6.39
C ILE A 21 12.77 -4.64 6.76
N VAL A 22 12.39 -3.54 6.10
CA VAL A 22 12.93 -2.22 6.42
C VAL A 22 12.54 -1.80 7.83
N ASN A 23 11.28 -2.01 8.24
CA ASN A 23 10.82 -1.75 9.61
C ASN A 23 11.63 -2.58 10.62
N TYR A 24 11.85 -3.87 10.35
CA TYR A 24 12.66 -4.75 11.19
C TYR A 24 14.11 -4.28 11.31
N ARG A 25 14.75 -3.92 10.18
CA ARG A 25 16.14 -3.47 10.14
C ARG A 25 16.36 -2.09 10.78
N ARG A 26 15.37 -1.19 10.67
CA ARG A 26 15.47 0.17 11.22
C ARG A 26 15.01 0.25 12.68
N HIS A 27 14.39 -0.81 13.21
CA HIS A 27 13.73 -0.85 14.52
C HIS A 27 12.78 0.35 14.76
N ASN A 28 12.24 0.90 13.68
CA ASN A 28 11.40 2.08 13.70
C ASN A 28 10.42 1.98 12.53
N ALA A 29 9.14 2.21 12.80
CA ALA A 29 8.05 2.18 11.81
C ALA A 29 7.62 3.60 11.39
N THR A 30 8.44 4.62 11.67
CA THR A 30 8.16 6.02 11.33
C THR A 30 7.69 6.18 9.88
N GLY A 31 6.45 6.66 9.75
CA GLY A 31 5.84 6.99 8.46
C GLY A 31 4.77 6.02 7.97
N LEU A 32 4.62 4.88 8.65
CA LEU A 32 3.60 3.90 8.31
C LEU A 32 2.33 4.15 9.13
N GLN A 33 1.20 4.38 8.46
CA GLN A 33 -0.08 4.68 9.14
C GLN A 33 -0.73 3.39 9.67
N PRO A 34 -0.82 3.19 11.01
CA PRO A 34 -1.42 1.98 11.56
C PRO A 34 -2.92 1.86 11.23
N SER A 35 -3.61 2.99 11.09
CA SER A 35 -5.03 3.05 10.70
C SER A 35 -5.27 2.45 9.31
N MET A 36 -4.40 2.74 8.35
CA MET A 36 -4.49 2.17 6.99
C MET A 36 -4.33 0.65 7.03
N MET A 37 -3.31 0.15 7.73
CA MET A 37 -3.05 -1.28 7.82
C MET A 37 -4.22 -2.04 8.44
N MET A 38 -4.90 -1.45 9.43
CA MET A 38 -6.12 -2.04 9.98
C MET A 38 -7.29 -2.01 8.98
N LEU A 39 -7.49 -0.90 8.26
CA LEU A 39 -8.54 -0.80 7.23
C LEU A 39 -8.33 -1.83 6.11
N TRP A 40 -7.08 -1.99 5.66
CA TRP A 40 -6.69 -2.96 4.65
C TRP A 40 -6.84 -4.40 5.11
N ALA A 41 -6.46 -4.69 6.36
CA ALA A 41 -6.71 -6.00 6.95
C ALA A 41 -8.21 -6.34 6.90
N TRP A 42 -9.08 -5.42 7.33
CA TRP A 42 -10.53 -5.62 7.27
C TRP A 42 -11.08 -5.64 5.85
N ALA A 43 -10.46 -4.94 4.90
CA ALA A 43 -10.88 -4.96 3.51
C ALA A 43 -10.59 -6.30 2.80
N GLY A 44 -9.51 -6.98 3.20
CA GLY A 44 -9.15 -8.28 2.65
C GLY A 44 -10.14 -9.39 3.02
N VAL A 45 -10.93 -9.23 4.09
CA VAL A 45 -12.01 -10.16 4.45
C VAL A 45 -13.10 -10.21 3.37
N PRO A 46 -13.87 -9.13 3.10
CA PRO A 46 -14.92 -9.14 2.07
C PRO A 46 -14.34 -9.35 0.67
N LEU A 47 -13.13 -8.85 0.37
CA LEU A 47 -12.46 -9.11 -0.92
C LEU A 47 -12.18 -10.60 -1.12
N GLY A 48 -11.65 -11.26 -0.09
CA GLY A 48 -11.38 -12.69 -0.12
C GLY A 48 -12.67 -13.51 -0.23
N VAL A 49 -13.74 -13.14 0.49
CA VAL A 49 -15.07 -13.77 0.33
C VAL A 49 -15.54 -13.63 -1.12
N TYR A 50 -15.50 -12.41 -1.66
CA TYR A 50 -15.94 -12.11 -3.01
C TYR A 50 -15.19 -12.96 -4.05
N ASN A 51 -13.86 -12.94 -4.01
CA ASN A 51 -13.01 -13.66 -4.97
C ASN A 51 -13.14 -15.18 -4.86
N ILE A 52 -13.35 -15.73 -3.66
CA ILE A 52 -13.56 -17.16 -3.45
C ILE A 52 -14.94 -17.60 -3.96
N VAL A 53 -16.00 -16.85 -3.68
CA VAL A 53 -17.38 -17.22 -4.06
C VAL A 53 -17.65 -16.98 -5.56
N LYS A 54 -17.02 -15.97 -6.17
CA LYS A 54 -17.00 -15.76 -7.62
C LYS A 54 -16.07 -16.71 -8.37
N GLU A 55 -15.32 -17.53 -7.65
CA GLU A 55 -14.42 -18.53 -8.20
C GLU A 55 -13.34 -17.96 -9.13
N PHE A 56 -12.84 -16.77 -8.83
CA PHE A 56 -11.76 -16.14 -9.60
C PHE A 56 -10.48 -16.99 -9.62
N ASN A 57 -9.52 -16.60 -10.47
CA ASN A 57 -8.20 -17.22 -10.54
C ASN A 57 -7.56 -17.36 -9.15
N VAL A 58 -6.78 -18.44 -8.94
CA VAL A 58 -6.16 -18.75 -7.65
C VAL A 58 -5.37 -17.56 -7.09
N ALA A 59 -4.68 -16.80 -7.95
CA ALA A 59 -4.01 -15.57 -7.55
C ALA A 59 -4.94 -14.55 -6.89
N LEU A 60 -6.08 -14.23 -7.52
CA LEU A 60 -7.04 -13.27 -6.97
C LEU A 60 -7.70 -13.78 -5.67
N ARG A 61 -7.72 -15.10 -5.43
CA ARG A 61 -8.18 -15.67 -4.15
C ARG A 61 -7.13 -15.56 -3.04
N ILE A 62 -5.86 -15.75 -3.39
CA ILE A 62 -4.73 -15.73 -2.45
C ILE A 62 -4.33 -14.29 -2.10
N GLN A 63 -4.38 -13.38 -3.06
CA GLN A 63 -3.94 -12.00 -2.92
C GLN A 63 -4.55 -11.27 -1.71
N PRO A 64 -5.87 -11.31 -1.46
CA PRO A 64 -6.49 -10.66 -0.30
C PRO A 64 -6.09 -11.30 1.03
N GLN A 65 -5.75 -12.59 1.03
CA GLN A 65 -5.28 -13.30 2.23
C GLN A 65 -3.89 -12.84 2.62
N ILE A 66 -3.00 -12.72 1.62
CA ILE A 66 -1.66 -12.17 1.81
C ILE A 66 -1.77 -10.72 2.28
N LEU A 67 -2.60 -9.91 1.62
CA LEU A 67 -2.84 -8.51 2.01
C LEU A 67 -3.29 -8.42 3.46
N THR A 68 -4.28 -9.22 3.86
CA THR A 68 -4.81 -9.25 5.24
C THR A 68 -3.72 -9.58 6.25
N LEU A 69 -3.00 -10.68 6.01
CA LEU A 69 -1.95 -11.16 6.91
C LEU A 69 -0.84 -10.12 7.06
N LEU A 70 -0.30 -9.66 5.93
CA LEU A 70 0.80 -8.71 5.93
C LEU A 70 0.37 -7.37 6.53
N SER A 71 -0.86 -6.92 6.30
CA SER A 71 -1.39 -5.71 6.95
C SER A 71 -1.50 -5.88 8.47
N LEU A 72 -1.96 -7.02 8.98
CA LEU A 72 -1.99 -7.30 10.42
C LEU A 72 -0.59 -7.35 11.05
N VAL A 73 0.35 -8.01 10.38
CA VAL A 73 1.76 -8.08 10.81
C VAL A 73 2.35 -6.67 10.86
N THR A 74 2.12 -5.89 9.81
CA THR A 74 2.67 -4.54 9.71
C THR A 74 2.02 -3.60 10.72
N TRP A 75 0.71 -3.74 10.96
CA TRP A 75 -0.02 -3.02 12.00
C TRP A 75 0.56 -3.31 13.38
N ILE A 76 0.76 -4.57 13.74
CA ILE A 76 1.29 -4.91 15.06
C ILE A 76 2.76 -4.50 15.22
N GLN A 77 3.54 -4.51 14.13
CA GLN A 77 4.90 -3.96 14.11
C GLN A 77 4.92 -2.47 14.47
N CYS A 78 3.97 -1.66 13.99
CA CYS A 78 3.87 -0.25 14.41
C CYS A 78 3.71 -0.11 15.93
N TYR A 79 2.84 -0.92 16.55
CA TYR A 79 2.65 -0.87 18.01
C TYR A 79 3.87 -1.39 18.78
N TYR A 80 4.54 -2.42 18.26
CA TYR A 80 5.76 -2.96 18.85
C TYR A 80 6.89 -1.93 18.86
N TYR A 81 7.19 -1.32 17.71
CA TYR A 81 8.33 -0.39 17.58
C TYR A 81 8.03 1.02 18.09
N GLU A 82 6.85 1.59 17.82
CA GLU A 82 6.56 2.99 18.20
C GLU A 82 6.02 3.13 19.62
N ARG A 83 5.22 2.16 20.09
CA ARG A 83 4.63 2.19 21.44
C ARG A 83 5.35 1.28 22.44
N LYS A 84 6.48 0.68 22.05
CA LYS A 84 7.32 -0.22 22.86
C LYS A 84 6.52 -1.37 23.51
N TRP A 85 5.54 -1.92 22.81
CA TRP A 85 4.80 -3.08 23.31
C TRP A 85 5.70 -4.31 23.37
N SER A 86 5.48 -5.19 24.35
CA SER A 86 6.17 -6.49 24.37
C SER A 86 5.63 -7.42 23.27
N VAL A 87 6.45 -8.39 22.85
CA VAL A 87 6.05 -9.40 21.84
C VAL A 87 4.82 -10.17 22.32
N SER A 88 4.76 -10.55 23.61
CA SER A 88 3.64 -11.27 24.19
C SER A 88 2.34 -10.46 24.15
N ARG A 89 2.40 -9.16 24.49
CA ARG A 89 1.22 -8.27 24.41
C ARG A 89 0.75 -8.11 22.96
N SER A 90 1.70 -8.01 22.04
CA SER A 90 1.45 -7.88 20.60
C SER A 90 0.75 -9.13 20.05
N LEU A 91 1.25 -10.32 20.40
CA LEU A 91 0.65 -11.60 20.03
C LEU A 91 -0.74 -11.80 20.63
N LEU A 92 -0.92 -11.43 21.90
CA LEU A 92 -2.20 -11.53 22.59
C LEU A 92 -3.31 -10.68 21.94
N VAL A 93 -2.95 -9.63 21.19
CA VAL A 93 -3.92 -8.80 20.46
C VAL A 93 -4.09 -9.26 19.02
N VAL A 94 -3.01 -9.51 18.29
CA VAL A 94 -3.10 -9.82 16.85
C VAL A 94 -3.72 -11.19 16.59
N VAL A 95 -3.47 -12.19 17.45
CA VAL A 95 -3.97 -13.55 17.26
C VAL A 95 -5.50 -13.61 17.36
N PRO A 96 -6.15 -13.07 18.41
CA PRO A 96 -7.61 -13.03 18.47
C PRO A 96 -8.23 -12.27 17.30
N VAL A 97 -7.64 -11.14 16.89
CA VAL A 97 -8.12 -10.37 15.73
C VAL A 97 -8.07 -11.21 14.47
N ALA A 98 -6.94 -11.88 14.19
CA ALA A 98 -6.79 -12.76 13.04
C ALA A 98 -7.79 -13.93 13.05
N VAL A 99 -8.02 -14.55 14.22
CA VAL A 99 -8.98 -15.64 14.38
C VAL A 99 -10.41 -15.16 14.12
N VAL A 100 -10.80 -13.98 14.65
CA VAL A 100 -12.11 -13.39 14.40
C VAL A 100 -12.31 -13.08 12.92
N MET A 101 -11.32 -12.48 12.27
CA MET A 101 -11.38 -12.16 10.85
C MET A 101 -11.49 -13.42 9.98
N GLY A 102 -10.69 -14.44 10.26
CA GLY A 102 -10.75 -15.73 9.56
C GLY A 102 -12.09 -16.45 9.79
N GLY A 103 -12.62 -16.41 11.02
CA GLY A 103 -13.93 -16.96 11.35
C GLY A 103 -15.07 -16.25 10.61
N ILE A 104 -15.06 -14.91 10.59
CA ILE A 104 -16.02 -14.10 9.83
C ILE A 104 -15.93 -14.44 8.34
N GLN A 105 -14.72 -14.50 7.78
CA GLN A 105 -14.53 -14.82 6.37
C GLN A 105 -15.07 -16.21 6.03
N ALA A 106 -14.75 -17.22 6.84
CA ALA A 106 -15.23 -18.59 6.63
C ALA A 106 -16.76 -18.66 6.70
N ALA A 107 -17.37 -18.02 7.69
CA ALA A 107 -18.82 -17.96 7.85
C ALA A 107 -19.49 -17.27 6.65
N LEU A 108 -18.93 -16.14 6.20
CA LEU A 108 -19.42 -15.40 5.02
C LEU A 108 -19.27 -16.22 3.74
N ILE A 109 -18.17 -16.95 3.53
CA ILE A 109 -18.02 -17.83 2.36
C ILE A 109 -19.15 -18.86 2.30
N ILE A 110 -19.45 -19.51 3.42
CA ILE A 110 -20.54 -20.51 3.48
C ILE A 110 -21.88 -19.83 3.22
N ALA A 111 -22.17 -18.72 3.90
CA ALA A 111 -23.44 -17.99 3.75
C ALA A 111 -23.65 -17.47 2.31
N LEU A 112 -22.62 -16.90 1.68
CA LEU A 112 -22.73 -16.34 0.34
C LEU A 112 -22.74 -17.42 -0.75
N ARG A 113 -22.15 -18.60 -0.51
CA ARG A 113 -22.35 -19.77 -1.39
C ARG A 113 -23.81 -20.21 -1.40
N ILE A 114 -24.46 -20.23 -0.24
CA ILE A 114 -25.89 -20.55 -0.12
C ILE A 114 -26.76 -19.46 -0.76
N ALA A 115 -26.39 -18.19 -0.61
CA ALA A 115 -27.09 -17.09 -1.28
C ALA A 115 -26.95 -17.18 -2.81
N LYS A 116 -25.76 -17.51 -3.31
CA LYS A 116 -25.49 -17.71 -4.74
C LYS A 116 -26.29 -18.88 -5.31
N SER A 117 -26.47 -19.97 -4.57
CA SER A 117 -27.32 -21.09 -5.01
C SER A 117 -28.82 -20.76 -5.05
N LYS A 118 -29.22 -19.61 -4.52
CA LYS A 118 -30.58 -19.05 -4.59
C LYS A 118 -30.67 -17.88 -5.58
N ASP A 119 -29.67 -17.73 -6.47
CA ASP A 119 -29.56 -16.65 -7.46
C ASP A 119 -29.59 -15.23 -6.87
N LEU A 120 -29.16 -15.08 -5.60
CA LEU A 120 -29.04 -13.77 -4.95
C LEU A 120 -27.65 -13.17 -5.17
N GLU A 121 -27.56 -12.16 -6.03
CA GLU A 121 -26.29 -11.49 -6.34
C GLU A 121 -25.93 -10.32 -5.41
N TRP A 122 -26.93 -9.69 -4.78
CA TRP A 122 -26.74 -8.51 -3.93
C TRP A 122 -25.73 -8.68 -2.78
N PRO A 123 -25.56 -9.85 -2.13
CA PRO A 123 -24.56 -10.00 -1.06
C PRO A 123 -23.13 -9.94 -1.61
N LEU A 124 -22.91 -10.41 -2.84
CA LEU A 124 -21.61 -10.32 -3.50
C LEU A 124 -21.29 -8.88 -3.91
N ILE A 125 -22.29 -8.14 -4.39
CA ILE A 125 -22.16 -6.70 -4.67
C ILE A 125 -21.80 -5.94 -3.39
N LEU A 126 -22.41 -6.29 -2.26
CA LEU A 126 -22.10 -5.69 -0.97
C LEU A 126 -20.65 -5.98 -0.55
N MET A 127 -20.17 -7.21 -0.69
CA MET A 127 -18.77 -7.55 -0.36
C MET A 127 -17.77 -6.81 -1.25
N ALA A 128 -18.03 -6.75 -2.55
CA ALA A 128 -17.23 -5.98 -3.49
C ALA A 128 -17.17 -4.49 -3.12
N SER A 129 -18.33 -3.89 -2.84
CA SER A 129 -18.45 -2.48 -2.49
C SER A 129 -17.77 -2.16 -1.15
N LEU A 130 -17.95 -3.02 -0.15
CA LEU A 130 -17.34 -2.86 1.17
C LEU A 130 -15.81 -2.97 1.08
N SER A 131 -15.31 -3.91 0.29
CA SER A 131 -13.88 -4.04 0.03
C SER A 131 -13.32 -2.77 -0.63
N ALA A 132 -13.90 -2.33 -1.74
CA ALA A 132 -13.45 -1.12 -2.43
C ALA A 132 -13.45 0.11 -1.49
N ALA A 133 -14.52 0.28 -0.71
CA ALA A 133 -14.64 1.40 0.23
C ALA A 133 -13.55 1.36 1.33
N LEU A 134 -13.26 0.20 1.90
CA LEU A 134 -12.25 0.06 2.95
C LEU A 134 -10.83 0.23 2.41
N LEU A 135 -10.53 -0.30 1.21
CA LEU A 135 -9.25 -0.11 0.54
C LEU A 135 -9.03 1.36 0.20
N ALA A 136 -10.03 1.99 -0.41
CA ALA A 136 -10.01 3.41 -0.73
C ALA A 136 -9.86 4.29 0.52
N ALA A 137 -10.60 3.97 1.60
CA ALA A 137 -10.45 4.66 2.88
C ALA A 137 -9.04 4.52 3.45
N GLY A 138 -8.43 3.34 3.34
CA GLY A 138 -7.05 3.11 3.73
C GLY A 138 -6.07 3.99 2.94
N VAL A 139 -6.22 4.09 1.62
CA VAL A 139 -5.35 4.98 0.82
C VAL A 139 -5.64 6.46 1.10
N LEU A 140 -6.90 6.82 1.38
CA LEU A 140 -7.29 8.20 1.66
C LEU A 140 -6.65 8.75 2.95
N THR A 141 -6.32 7.90 3.92
CA THR A 141 -5.59 8.36 5.12
C THR A 141 -4.22 8.93 4.78
N HIS A 142 -3.60 8.45 3.69
CA HIS A 142 -2.34 9.01 3.17
C HIS A 142 -2.53 10.34 2.47
N TYR A 143 -3.61 10.51 1.70
CA TYR A 143 -3.94 11.81 1.11
C TYR A 143 -4.18 12.87 2.19
N TRP A 144 -4.89 12.50 3.25
CA TRP A 144 -5.11 13.38 4.40
C TRP A 144 -3.80 13.80 5.05
N ASP A 145 -2.87 12.86 5.21
CA ASP A 145 -1.56 13.13 5.80
C ASP A 145 -0.71 14.06 4.94
N ILE A 146 -0.65 13.81 3.62
CA ILE A 146 0.02 14.68 2.65
C ILE A 146 -0.58 16.09 2.66
N TRP A 147 -1.91 16.19 2.71
CA TRP A 147 -2.61 17.46 2.75
C TRP A 147 -2.31 18.27 4.01
N THR A 148 -2.31 17.59 5.17
CA THR A 148 -2.12 18.21 6.49
C THR A 148 -0.66 18.61 6.71
N HIS A 149 0.29 17.71 6.42
CA HIS A 149 1.70 17.92 6.71
C HIS A 149 2.47 18.58 5.56
N ARG A 150 1.82 18.82 4.41
CA ARG A 150 2.38 19.47 3.20
C ARG A 150 3.73 18.89 2.75
N THR A 151 4.01 17.66 3.16
CA THR A 151 5.25 16.93 2.91
C THR A 151 4.92 15.45 2.78
N VAL A 152 5.64 14.75 1.91
CA VAL A 152 5.45 13.31 1.68
C VAL A 152 6.37 12.59 2.67
N ARG A 153 6.01 12.64 3.96
CA ARG A 153 6.76 11.94 5.00
C ARG A 153 6.11 10.58 5.22
N GLY A 154 6.89 9.51 5.05
CA GLY A 154 6.54 8.20 5.56
C GLY A 154 6.04 7.15 4.58
N ILE A 155 5.64 7.54 3.37
CA ILE A 155 5.25 6.60 2.32
C ILE A 155 6.48 6.18 1.51
N SER A 156 6.73 4.87 1.44
CA SER A 156 7.76 4.31 0.56
C SER A 156 7.28 4.37 -0.88
N PHE A 157 7.92 5.15 -1.74
CA PHE A 157 7.61 5.18 -3.18
C PHE A 157 7.69 3.79 -3.84
N LEU A 158 8.56 2.93 -3.32
CA LEU A 158 8.67 1.55 -3.76
C LEU A 158 7.43 0.73 -3.38
N PHE A 159 6.88 0.95 -2.18
CA PHE A 159 5.62 0.34 -1.75
C PHE A 159 4.48 0.72 -2.70
N VAL A 160 4.31 2.03 -2.95
CA VAL A 160 3.28 2.56 -3.85
C VAL A 160 3.39 1.97 -5.25
N ALA A 161 4.60 1.92 -5.80
CA ALA A 161 4.83 1.42 -7.14
C ALA A 161 4.52 -0.08 -7.27
N ILE A 162 4.88 -0.88 -6.27
CA ILE A 162 4.62 -2.32 -6.31
C ILE A 162 3.13 -2.61 -6.08
N ASP A 163 2.45 -1.86 -5.21
CA ASP A 163 1.03 -2.03 -4.99
C ASP A 163 0.21 -1.63 -6.23
N ALA A 164 0.53 -0.48 -6.84
CA ALA A 164 -0.05 -0.07 -8.12
C ALA A 164 0.21 -1.08 -9.25
N ALA A 165 1.39 -1.71 -9.27
CA ALA A 165 1.67 -2.80 -10.22
C ALA A 165 0.77 -4.01 -9.95
N GLY A 166 0.56 -4.36 -8.68
CA GLY A 166 -0.39 -5.39 -8.25
C GLY A 166 -1.80 -5.13 -8.79
N ASP A 167 -2.30 -3.89 -8.73
CA ASP A 167 -3.61 -3.53 -9.27
C ASP A 167 -3.69 -3.69 -10.79
N VAL A 168 -2.65 -3.28 -11.53
CA VAL A 168 -2.57 -3.46 -12.99
C VAL A 168 -2.63 -4.94 -13.35
N PHE A 169 -1.91 -5.79 -12.62
CA PHE A 169 -1.94 -7.24 -12.86
C PHE A 169 -3.29 -7.85 -12.47
N SER A 170 -3.92 -7.38 -11.39
CA SER A 170 -5.27 -7.80 -10.99
C SER A 170 -6.32 -7.40 -12.04
N LEU A 171 -6.29 -6.16 -12.53
CA LEU A 171 -7.14 -5.69 -13.62
C LEU A 171 -6.94 -6.54 -14.87
N THR A 172 -5.69 -6.77 -15.26
CA THR A 172 -5.34 -7.62 -16.40
C THR A 172 -5.94 -9.02 -16.24
N SER A 173 -5.80 -9.63 -15.06
CA SER A 173 -6.37 -10.94 -14.74
C SER A 173 -7.89 -10.97 -14.85
N VAL A 174 -8.60 -9.88 -14.47
CA VAL A 174 -10.06 -9.78 -14.63
C VAL A 174 -10.45 -9.60 -16.09
N PHE A 175 -9.72 -8.80 -16.88
CA PHE A 175 -9.99 -8.62 -18.31
C PHE A 175 -9.82 -9.90 -19.13
N PHE A 176 -8.88 -10.76 -18.75
CA PHE A 176 -8.64 -12.04 -19.43
C PHE A 176 -9.54 -13.19 -18.92
N GLN A 177 -10.49 -12.93 -18.01
CA GLN A 177 -11.46 -13.95 -17.63
C GLN A 177 -12.51 -14.18 -18.74
N PRO A 178 -13.03 -15.42 -18.89
CA PRO A 178 -14.08 -15.73 -19.87
C PRO A 178 -15.37 -14.92 -19.68
N LYS A 179 -15.62 -14.42 -18.47
CA LYS A 179 -16.72 -13.51 -18.15
C LYS A 179 -16.15 -12.26 -17.52
N LEU A 180 -16.42 -11.11 -18.12
CA LEU A 180 -16.03 -9.82 -17.57
C LEU A 180 -16.82 -9.53 -16.29
N ASP A 181 -16.10 -9.34 -15.18
CA ASP A 181 -16.68 -8.99 -13.90
C ASP A 181 -16.45 -7.50 -13.61
N VAL A 182 -17.49 -6.70 -13.83
CA VAL A 182 -17.44 -5.23 -13.68
C VAL A 182 -17.08 -4.82 -12.24
N LEU A 183 -17.55 -5.56 -11.24
CA LEU A 183 -17.25 -5.29 -9.83
C LEU A 183 -15.75 -5.44 -9.53
N GLY A 184 -15.13 -6.52 -10.02
CA GLY A 184 -13.69 -6.72 -9.92
C GLY A 184 -12.91 -5.60 -10.61
N ILE A 185 -13.34 -5.17 -11.79
CA ILE A 185 -12.74 -4.02 -12.49
C ILE A 185 -12.84 -2.76 -11.63
N VAL A 186 -14.01 -2.46 -11.07
CA VAL A 186 -14.24 -1.26 -10.25
C VAL A 186 -13.36 -1.25 -9.01
N ILE A 187 -13.23 -2.39 -8.30
CA ILE A 187 -12.38 -2.50 -7.10
C ILE A 187 -10.93 -2.15 -7.46
N TYR A 188 -10.33 -2.92 -8.38
CA TYR A 188 -8.91 -2.79 -8.70
C TYR A 188 -8.59 -1.48 -9.45
N ALA A 189 -9.51 -0.96 -10.26
CA ALA A 189 -9.33 0.34 -10.92
C ALA A 189 -9.38 1.49 -9.92
N THR A 190 -10.24 1.41 -8.90
CA THR A 190 -10.31 2.43 -7.84
C THR A 190 -8.99 2.49 -7.08
N GLU A 191 -8.44 1.34 -6.69
CA GLU A 191 -7.13 1.26 -6.02
C GLU A 191 -6.02 1.82 -6.90
N PHE A 192 -5.95 1.38 -8.15
CA PHE A 192 -4.93 1.84 -9.09
C PHE A 192 -4.93 3.37 -9.26
N VAL A 193 -6.11 3.96 -9.46
CA VAL A 193 -6.26 5.42 -9.61
C VAL A 193 -5.84 6.15 -8.35
N LEU A 194 -6.23 5.65 -7.18
CA LEU A 194 -5.82 6.24 -5.90
C LEU A 194 -4.30 6.17 -5.73
N TRP A 195 -3.66 5.07 -6.12
CA TRP A 195 -2.20 4.96 -6.06
C TRP A 195 -1.48 5.86 -7.04
N CYS A 196 -1.98 5.98 -8.28
CA CYS A 196 -1.45 6.94 -9.24
C CYS A 196 -1.49 8.37 -8.68
N GLY A 197 -2.56 8.76 -8.00
CA GLY A 197 -2.64 10.08 -7.40
C GLY A 197 -1.68 10.26 -6.20
N VAL A 198 -1.49 9.23 -5.35
CA VAL A 198 -0.46 9.29 -4.28
C VAL A 198 0.93 9.43 -4.88
N PHE A 199 1.21 8.68 -5.94
CA PHE A 199 2.48 8.74 -6.66
C PHE A 199 2.70 10.13 -7.29
N ALA A 200 1.66 10.71 -7.90
CA ALA A 200 1.70 12.06 -8.48
C ALA A 200 1.92 13.15 -7.42
N CYS A 201 1.18 13.11 -6.30
CA CYS A 201 1.40 14.02 -5.17
C CYS A 201 2.82 13.84 -4.61
N GLY A 202 3.25 12.60 -4.43
CA GLY A 202 4.59 12.23 -4.01
C GLY A 202 5.68 12.83 -4.89
N GLY A 203 5.56 12.64 -6.20
CA GLY A 203 6.45 13.21 -7.21
C GLY A 203 6.47 14.72 -7.15
N TYR A 204 5.31 15.38 -7.13
CA TYR A 204 5.21 16.84 -7.09
C TYR A 204 5.93 17.44 -5.89
N TYR A 205 5.67 16.93 -4.68
CA TYR A 205 6.29 17.43 -3.45
C TYR A 205 7.76 17.05 -3.28
N ASN A 206 8.28 16.04 -3.99
CA ASN A 206 9.69 15.65 -3.92
C ASN A 206 10.55 16.27 -5.05
N LEU A 207 9.96 16.48 -6.23
CA LEU A 207 10.60 17.20 -7.36
C LEU A 207 10.67 18.71 -7.12
N LEU A 208 9.65 19.36 -6.55
CA LEU A 208 9.67 20.81 -6.31
C LEU A 208 10.87 21.27 -5.44
N PRO A 209 11.16 20.63 -4.29
CA PRO A 209 12.30 20.98 -3.46
C PRO A 209 13.64 20.70 -4.14
N TRP A 210 13.74 19.60 -4.91
CA TRP A 210 14.96 19.27 -5.65
C TRP A 210 15.26 20.27 -6.76
N VAL A 211 14.24 20.67 -7.54
CA VAL A 211 14.37 21.71 -8.57
C VAL A 211 14.71 23.07 -7.95
N ARG A 212 14.06 23.45 -6.85
CA ARG A 212 14.38 24.68 -6.11
C ARG A 212 15.81 24.67 -5.55
N LYS A 213 16.26 23.54 -5.01
CA LYS A 213 17.64 23.39 -4.49
C LYS A 213 18.66 23.53 -5.62
N ARG A 214 18.43 22.86 -6.76
CA ARG A 214 19.31 22.93 -7.93
C ARG A 214 19.38 24.33 -8.55
N TRP A 215 18.28 25.09 -8.52
CA TRP A 215 18.27 26.50 -8.92
C TRP A 215 18.97 27.43 -7.92
N SER A 216 18.89 27.13 -6.62
CA SER A 216 19.60 27.90 -5.59
C SER A 216 21.11 27.67 -5.63
N ASP A 217 21.54 26.42 -5.79
CA ASP A 217 22.96 26.05 -5.90
C ASP A 217 23.58 26.61 -7.20
N GLY A 218 22.79 26.67 -8.29
CA GLY A 218 23.20 27.29 -9.55
C GLY A 218 23.41 28.81 -9.46
N LYS A 219 22.66 29.51 -8.58
CA LYS A 219 22.87 30.95 -8.33
C LYS A 219 24.13 31.22 -7.50
N VAL A 220 24.42 30.39 -6.49
CA VAL A 220 25.60 30.55 -5.62
C VAL A 220 26.91 30.42 -6.42
N LEU A 221 26.98 29.48 -7.37
CA LEU A 221 28.15 29.29 -8.25
C LEU A 221 28.36 30.43 -9.26
N SER A 222 27.33 31.21 -9.58
CA SER A 222 27.43 32.37 -10.48
C SER A 222 27.85 33.67 -9.79
N SER A 223 27.93 33.66 -8.44
CA SER A 223 28.16 34.86 -7.62
C SER A 223 29.49 34.89 -6.88
N THR A 224 30.40 33.94 -7.11
CA THR A 224 31.77 33.98 -6.55
C THR A 224 32.70 34.67 -7.56
N PRO A 225 33.14 35.92 -7.34
CA PRO A 225 34.22 36.49 -8.14
C PRO A 225 35.51 35.76 -7.78
N GLN A 226 36.26 35.30 -8.79
CA GLN A 226 37.64 34.89 -8.63
C GLN A 226 38.47 36.09 -8.17
N ALA A 227 38.63 36.27 -6.86
CA ALA A 227 39.72 37.07 -6.32
C ALA A 227 40.99 36.22 -6.41
N ILE A 228 41.69 36.36 -7.53
CA ILE A 228 43.08 35.95 -7.65
C ILE A 228 43.87 36.96 -6.81
N ASP A 229 44.30 36.55 -5.62
CA ASP A 229 45.30 37.25 -4.82
C ASP A 229 46.64 37.17 -5.55
N LEU A 230 46.85 38.08 -6.50
CA LEU A 230 48.16 38.56 -6.88
C LEU A 230 48.56 39.58 -5.82
N PHE A 231 49.56 39.27 -5.00
CA PHE A 231 50.54 40.16 -4.35
C PHE A 231 50.99 39.56 -3.00
N ASP A 232 52.11 38.81 -3.01
CA ASP A 232 53.22 39.13 -2.11
C ASP A 232 54.52 38.42 -2.56
N THR A 233 55.33 39.12 -3.35
CA THR A 233 56.76 38.78 -3.56
C THR A 233 57.54 40.08 -3.61
N SER A 234 57.77 40.70 -2.46
CA SER A 234 58.88 41.65 -2.30
C SER A 234 59.09 42.05 -0.84
N SER A 235 60.12 41.49 -0.19
CA SER A 235 61.22 42.24 0.43
C SER A 235 62.01 41.37 1.42
N ASP A 236 63.01 40.65 0.91
CA ASP A 236 64.19 40.30 1.70
C ASP A 236 65.20 41.44 1.55
N SER A 237 65.52 42.11 2.65
CA SER A 237 66.74 42.91 2.85
C SER A 237 67.05 43.03 4.33
#